data_AF-A0A7Z9ZG21-F1
#
_entry.id   AF-A0A7Z9ZG21-F1
#
_cell.length_a   1.000
_cell.length_b   1.000
_cell.length_c   1.000
_cell.angle_alpha   90.00
_cell.angle_beta   90.00
_cell.angle_gamma   90.00
#
_symmetry.space_group_name_H-M   'P 1'
#
loop_
_entity.id
_entity.type
_entity.pdbx_description
1 polymer ?
#
loop_
_entity_poly.entity_id
_entity_poly.type
_entity_poly.pdbx_seq_one_letter_code
_entity_poly.pdbx_strand_id
1 'polypeptide(L)'
;MQIFHAAFWVNDKGEHPGPFTLISAEDVEKGRWRFNPALGPILGVDEDYAQRYVLSYTRKLKEGGKYELTIWPYHVMLGSIGHALVPAVEEAIFFHSIARYSQPDFQIKGNNPLTEHYSVLGPEVMEGSDGEPIAQKNVEFIERLLQFDAVIIAGQAKSHCVAWTIDDLLQDIHVRDRKLAERVYLLEDCTSPVVVPGVMDYTDEADAAFRRFADAGMHVVRTTEPLDSWPGIKL
;
A
#
# COMPACT_ATOMS: atom_id res chain seq x y z
N MET A 1 -12.29 7.68 -9.51
CA MET A 1 -12.56 6.25 -9.81
C MET A 1 -11.23 5.59 -10.06
N GLN A 2 -10.92 4.47 -9.41
CA GLN A 2 -9.59 3.85 -9.47
C GLN A 2 -9.69 2.37 -9.86
N ILE A 3 -8.58 1.78 -10.29
CA ILE A 3 -8.49 0.40 -10.79
C ILE A 3 -8.99 -0.65 -9.81
N PHE A 4 -8.92 -0.40 -8.50
CA PHE A 4 -9.44 -1.29 -7.45
C PHE A 4 -10.89 -1.02 -7.06
N HIS A 5 -11.61 -0.14 -7.78
CA HIS A 5 -13.04 0.10 -7.57
C HIS A 5 -13.90 -0.73 -8.53
N ALA A 6 -15.05 -1.20 -8.04
CA ALA A 6 -15.98 -2.01 -8.82
C ALA A 6 -16.36 -1.38 -10.17
N ALA A 7 -16.70 -0.09 -10.20
CA ALA A 7 -17.10 0.57 -11.45
C ALA A 7 -15.97 0.80 -12.48
N PHE A 8 -14.72 0.45 -12.14
CA PHE A 8 -13.63 0.37 -13.13
C PHE A 8 -13.77 -0.85 -14.06
N TRP A 9 -14.54 -1.86 -13.63
CA TRP A 9 -14.64 -3.14 -14.29
C TRP A 9 -16.07 -3.46 -14.70
N VAL A 10 -16.23 -4.14 -15.83
CA VAL A 10 -17.51 -4.69 -16.29
C VAL A 10 -17.31 -6.09 -16.86
N ASN A 11 -18.32 -6.96 -16.72
CA ASN A 11 -18.36 -8.27 -17.37
C ASN A 11 -19.00 -8.21 -18.77
N ASP A 12 -19.35 -9.37 -19.34
CA ASP A 12 -20.05 -9.51 -20.61
C ASP A 12 -21.49 -8.99 -20.61
N LYS A 13 -22.11 -8.91 -19.43
CA LYS A 13 -23.47 -8.40 -19.21
C LYS A 13 -23.49 -6.92 -18.80
N GLY A 14 -22.33 -6.26 -18.68
CA GLY A 14 -22.23 -4.88 -18.20
C GLY A 14 -22.36 -4.74 -16.67
N GLU A 15 -22.24 -5.83 -15.92
CA GLU A 15 -22.31 -5.83 -14.46
C GLU A 15 -20.91 -5.60 -13.85
N HIS A 16 -20.87 -4.96 -12.69
CA HIS A 16 -19.64 -4.70 -11.94
C HIS A 16 -19.30 -5.87 -10.99
N PRO A 17 -18.01 -6.11 -10.69
CA PRO A 17 -17.62 -7.07 -9.66
C PRO A 17 -18.13 -6.64 -8.28
N GLY A 18 -18.47 -7.63 -7.46
CA GLY A 18 -18.79 -7.40 -6.05
C GLY A 18 -17.55 -7.00 -5.24
N PRO A 19 -17.73 -6.42 -4.04
CA PRO A 19 -16.61 -6.16 -3.14
C PRO A 19 -15.87 -7.46 -2.80
N PHE A 20 -14.57 -7.35 -2.63
CA PHE A 20 -13.61 -8.42 -2.36
C PHE A 20 -13.46 -9.45 -3.49
N THR A 21 -13.96 -9.14 -4.70
CA THR A 21 -13.62 -9.93 -5.89
C THR A 21 -12.12 -9.82 -6.17
N LEU A 22 -11.46 -10.96 -6.33
CA LEU A 22 -10.09 -11.03 -6.84
C LEU A 22 -10.14 -11.11 -8.36
N ILE A 23 -9.41 -10.22 -9.03
CA ILE A 23 -9.29 -10.20 -10.49
C ILE A 23 -7.88 -10.68 -10.86
N SER A 24 -7.81 -11.88 -11.41
CA SER A 24 -6.58 -12.49 -11.92
C SER A 24 -6.26 -12.05 -13.35
N ALA A 25 -5.01 -12.24 -13.78
CA ALA A 25 -4.63 -12.04 -15.18
C ALA A 25 -5.44 -12.93 -16.14
N GLU A 26 -5.76 -14.15 -15.70
CA GLU A 26 -6.57 -15.12 -16.44
C GLU A 26 -8.02 -14.66 -16.60
N ASP A 27 -8.60 -13.97 -15.61
CA ASP A 27 -9.95 -13.43 -15.71
C ASP A 27 -10.04 -12.31 -16.75
N VAL A 28 -9.01 -11.45 -16.81
CA VAL A 28 -8.90 -10.39 -17.82
C VAL A 28 -8.66 -10.97 -19.21
N GLU A 29 -7.77 -11.95 -19.33
CA GLU A 29 -7.46 -12.61 -20.61
C GLU A 29 -8.67 -13.35 -21.20
N LYS A 30 -9.50 -13.95 -20.35
CA LYS A 30 -10.77 -14.59 -20.74
C LYS A 30 -11.92 -13.60 -20.93
N GLY A 31 -11.70 -12.32 -20.69
CA GLY A 31 -12.71 -11.27 -20.80
C GLY A 31 -13.82 -11.35 -19.76
N ARG A 32 -13.62 -12.07 -18.64
CA ARG A 32 -14.59 -12.10 -17.53
C ARG A 32 -14.73 -10.73 -16.89
N TRP A 33 -13.60 -10.04 -16.75
CA TRP A 33 -13.54 -8.66 -16.30
C TRP A 33 -12.76 -7.82 -17.32
N ARG A 34 -13.36 -6.71 -17.72
CA ARG A 34 -12.83 -5.78 -18.72
C ARG A 34 -12.92 -4.35 -18.20
N PHE A 35 -12.10 -3.47 -18.77
CA PHE A 35 -12.22 -2.04 -18.48
C PHE A 35 -13.64 -1.54 -18.78
N ASN A 36 -14.19 -0.68 -17.93
CA ASN A 36 -15.47 -0.02 -18.17
C ASN A 36 -15.31 1.17 -19.16
N PRO A 37 -15.80 1.08 -20.40
CA PRO A 37 -15.58 2.12 -21.42
C PRO A 37 -16.15 3.48 -21.03
N ALA A 38 -17.17 3.52 -20.18
CA ALA A 38 -17.75 4.76 -19.67
C ALA A 38 -16.74 5.65 -18.91
N LEU A 39 -15.64 5.07 -18.43
CA LEU A 39 -14.58 5.81 -17.73
C LEU A 39 -13.53 6.41 -18.67
N GLY A 40 -13.45 5.97 -19.93
CA GLY A 40 -12.42 6.42 -20.89
C GLY A 40 -12.32 7.95 -20.97
N PRO A 41 -13.43 8.69 -21.23
CA PRO A 41 -13.41 10.15 -21.29
C PRO A 41 -13.00 10.84 -19.99
N ILE A 42 -13.32 10.25 -18.83
CA ILE A 42 -13.02 10.81 -17.50
C ILE A 42 -11.55 10.64 -17.16
N LEU A 43 -10.98 9.49 -17.54
CA LEU A 43 -9.60 9.12 -17.27
C LEU A 43 -8.63 9.59 -18.38
N GLY A 44 -9.17 10.09 -19.50
CA GLY A 44 -8.37 10.50 -20.65
C GLY A 44 -7.65 9.34 -21.34
N VAL A 45 -8.23 8.14 -21.29
CA VAL A 45 -7.66 6.93 -21.87
C VAL A 45 -8.57 6.36 -22.95
N ASP A 46 -7.95 5.88 -24.02
CA ASP A 46 -8.63 5.11 -25.06
C ASP A 46 -9.00 3.72 -24.56
N GLU A 47 -10.13 3.16 -25.03
CA GLU A 47 -10.63 1.85 -24.57
C GLU A 47 -9.66 0.71 -24.92
N ASP A 48 -9.11 0.70 -26.14
CA ASP A 48 -8.18 -0.34 -26.56
C ASP A 48 -6.90 -0.27 -25.74
N TYR A 49 -6.39 0.94 -25.49
CA TYR A 49 -5.26 1.14 -24.58
C TYR A 49 -5.59 0.66 -23.17
N ALA A 50 -6.72 1.09 -22.59
CA ALA A 50 -7.10 0.73 -21.23
C ALA A 50 -7.25 -0.79 -21.07
N GLN A 51 -7.82 -1.48 -22.07
CA GLN A 51 -7.96 -2.92 -22.06
C GLN A 51 -6.60 -3.65 -22.15
N ARG A 52 -5.66 -3.17 -22.97
CA ARG A 52 -4.28 -3.69 -22.98
C ARG A 52 -3.58 -3.43 -21.65
N TYR A 53 -3.79 -2.25 -21.08
CA TYR A 53 -3.21 -1.84 -19.81
C TYR A 53 -3.66 -2.73 -18.66
N VAL A 54 -4.97 -2.98 -18.48
CA VAL A 54 -5.45 -3.82 -17.37
C VAL A 54 -4.95 -5.26 -17.45
N LEU A 55 -4.74 -5.79 -18.67
CA LEU A 55 -4.12 -7.10 -18.87
C LEU A 55 -2.64 -7.09 -18.50
N SER A 56 -1.90 -6.05 -18.94
CA SER A 56 -0.49 -5.87 -18.57
C SER A 56 -0.33 -5.71 -17.06
N TYR A 57 -1.17 -4.89 -16.44
CA TYR A 57 -1.20 -4.62 -15.00
C TYR A 57 -1.37 -5.89 -14.18
N THR A 58 -2.41 -6.68 -14.48
CA THR A 58 -2.68 -7.94 -13.74
C THR A 58 -1.59 -8.98 -13.94
N ARG A 59 -0.93 -9.02 -15.11
CA ARG A 59 0.28 -9.84 -15.32
C ARG A 59 1.46 -9.37 -14.48
N LYS A 60 1.73 -8.06 -14.42
CA LYS A 60 2.79 -7.49 -13.57
C LYS A 60 2.56 -7.78 -12.08
N LEU A 61 1.31 -7.72 -11.59
CA LEU A 61 0.99 -8.12 -10.22
C LEU A 61 1.38 -9.59 -9.95
N LYS A 62 1.00 -10.49 -10.86
CA LYS A 62 1.31 -11.92 -10.76
C LYS A 62 2.81 -12.20 -10.82
N GLU A 63 3.53 -11.57 -11.73
CA GLU A 63 4.98 -11.71 -11.90
C GLU A 63 5.76 -11.17 -10.69
N GLY A 64 5.29 -10.06 -10.11
CA GLY A 64 5.89 -9.44 -8.92
C GLY A 64 5.57 -10.17 -7.61
N GLY A 65 4.80 -11.26 -7.64
CA GLY A 65 4.37 -11.97 -6.43
C GLY A 65 3.48 -11.13 -5.51
N LYS A 66 2.82 -10.09 -6.06
CA LYS A 66 1.83 -9.28 -5.34
C LYS A 66 0.51 -10.04 -5.26
N TYR A 67 -0.42 -9.54 -4.43
CA TYR A 67 -1.77 -10.07 -4.43
C TYR A 67 -2.43 -9.89 -5.81
N GLU A 68 -3.40 -10.74 -6.12
CA GLU A 68 -4.33 -10.45 -7.19
C GLU A 68 -5.06 -9.14 -6.91
N LEU A 69 -5.52 -8.46 -7.97
CA LEU A 69 -6.21 -7.19 -7.80
C LEU A 69 -7.50 -7.42 -7.01
N THR A 70 -7.54 -6.87 -5.80
CA THR A 70 -8.71 -6.93 -4.93
C THR A 70 -9.63 -5.75 -5.24
N ILE A 71 -10.90 -6.03 -5.50
CA ILE A 71 -11.91 -4.98 -5.64
C ILE A 71 -12.40 -4.58 -4.26
N TRP A 72 -12.02 -3.40 -3.79
CA TRP A 72 -12.43 -2.91 -2.49
C TRP A 72 -13.81 -2.23 -2.54
N PRO A 73 -14.59 -2.26 -1.45
CA PRO A 73 -15.64 -1.27 -1.24
C PRO A 73 -15.07 0.14 -1.39
N TYR A 74 -15.89 1.11 -1.81
CA TYR A 74 -15.45 2.51 -1.86
C TYR A 74 -15.02 2.97 -0.47
N HIS A 75 -13.76 3.39 -0.33
CA HIS A 75 -13.16 3.76 0.93
C HIS A 75 -12.19 4.93 0.73
N VAL A 76 -11.94 5.70 1.81
CA VAL A 76 -10.88 6.73 1.87
C VAL A 76 -11.00 7.75 0.70
N MET A 77 -12.23 8.07 0.29
CA MET A 77 -12.48 9.01 -0.79
C MET A 77 -11.99 10.40 -0.38
N LEU A 78 -11.09 11.01 -1.16
CA LEU A 78 -10.50 12.30 -0.84
C LEU A 78 -11.57 13.35 -0.52
N GLY A 79 -11.45 14.00 0.63
CA GLY A 79 -12.41 15.00 1.13
C GLY A 79 -13.64 14.41 1.85
N SER A 80 -13.80 13.09 1.89
CA SER A 80 -14.83 12.43 2.72
C SER A 80 -14.34 12.19 4.15
N ILE A 81 -15.29 11.92 5.06
CA ILE A 81 -14.97 11.52 6.44
C ILE A 81 -14.12 10.25 6.50
N GLY A 82 -14.27 9.32 5.54
CA GLY A 82 -13.45 8.11 5.47
C GLY A 82 -11.98 8.36 5.09
N HIS A 83 -11.66 9.55 4.58
CA HIS A 83 -10.28 9.98 4.32
C HIS A 83 -9.66 10.74 5.50
N ALA A 84 -10.46 11.22 6.45
CA ALA A 84 -9.94 11.93 7.62
C ALA A 84 -9.19 10.97 8.56
N LEU A 85 -8.19 11.49 9.27
CA LEU A 85 -7.59 10.77 10.38
C LEU A 85 -8.62 10.56 11.48
N VAL A 86 -8.53 9.43 12.19
CA VAL A 86 -9.33 9.23 13.39
C VAL A 86 -8.90 10.27 14.45
N PRO A 87 -9.85 10.88 15.19
CA PRO A 87 -9.52 11.99 16.10
C PRO A 87 -8.41 11.67 17.11
N ALA A 88 -8.38 10.46 17.66
CA ALA A 88 -7.36 10.06 18.62
C ALA A 88 -5.92 10.12 18.07
N VAL A 89 -5.74 9.88 16.76
CA VAL A 89 -4.41 9.97 16.11
C VAL A 89 -4.09 11.42 15.77
N GLU A 90 -5.07 12.17 15.28
CA GLU A 90 -4.90 13.59 14.97
C GLU A 90 -4.52 14.40 16.22
N GLU A 91 -5.21 14.17 17.35
CA GLU A 91 -4.91 14.81 18.63
C GLU A 91 -3.50 14.46 19.13
N ALA A 92 -3.07 13.20 18.98
CA ALA A 92 -1.73 12.77 19.37
C ALA A 92 -0.64 13.45 18.53
N ILE A 93 -0.86 13.59 17.22
CA ILE A 93 0.03 14.32 16.31
C ILE A 93 0.10 15.79 16.75
N PHE A 94 -1.04 16.44 16.96
CA PHE A 94 -1.10 17.84 17.37
C PHE A 94 -0.38 18.09 18.70
N PHE A 95 -0.63 17.25 19.70
CA PHE A 95 0.05 17.32 20.99
C PHE A 95 1.57 17.16 20.85
N HIS A 96 2.02 16.14 20.12
CA HIS A 96 3.45 15.92 19.87
C HIS A 96 4.09 17.13 19.18
N SER A 97 3.42 17.70 18.18
CA SER A 97 3.91 18.87 17.44
C SER A 97 4.15 20.08 18.34
N ILE A 98 3.26 20.34 19.29
CA ILE A 98 3.43 21.40 20.29
C ILE A 98 4.56 21.05 21.26
N ALA A 99 4.53 19.84 21.83
CA ALA A 99 5.48 19.43 22.87
C ALA A 99 6.93 19.34 22.37
N ARG A 100 7.13 19.02 21.09
CA ARG A 100 8.45 18.83 20.47
C ARG A 100 8.84 19.93 19.48
N TYR A 101 7.97 20.93 19.28
CA TYR A 101 8.13 21.96 18.25
C TYR A 101 8.45 21.34 16.87
N SER A 102 7.75 20.27 16.53
CA SER A 102 8.01 19.46 15.33
C SER A 102 6.78 19.48 14.42
N GLN A 103 6.98 19.89 13.16
CA GLN A 103 5.90 19.90 12.18
C GLN A 103 5.65 18.47 11.66
N PRO A 104 4.40 18.00 11.68
CA PRO A 104 4.07 16.71 11.09
C PRO A 104 4.14 16.80 9.57
N ASP A 105 4.57 15.71 8.94
CA ASP A 105 4.61 15.58 7.50
C ASP A 105 3.54 14.57 7.05
N PHE A 106 2.58 15.03 6.25
CA PHE A 106 1.47 14.22 5.77
C PHE A 106 1.72 13.81 4.31
N GLN A 107 1.93 12.51 4.11
CA GLN A 107 2.14 11.91 2.78
C GLN A 107 0.84 11.27 2.28
N ILE A 108 0.29 11.80 1.18
CA ILE A 108 -0.93 11.28 0.54
C ILE A 108 -0.56 10.33 -0.61
N LYS A 109 -1.20 9.15 -0.66
CA LYS A 109 -1.01 8.13 -1.71
C LYS A 109 -2.34 7.78 -2.39
N GLY A 110 -2.26 7.06 -3.52
CA GLY A 110 -3.45 6.62 -4.27
C GLY A 110 -4.09 7.68 -5.17
N ASN A 111 -3.28 8.59 -5.75
CA ASN A 111 -3.79 9.66 -6.62
C ASN A 111 -3.93 9.25 -8.09
N ASN A 112 -3.20 8.22 -8.54
CA ASN A 112 -3.29 7.74 -9.92
C ASN A 112 -4.38 6.67 -10.03
N PRO A 113 -5.45 6.90 -10.81
CA PRO A 113 -6.57 5.96 -10.93
C PRO A 113 -6.22 4.63 -11.61
N LEU A 114 -5.07 4.53 -12.27
CA LEU A 114 -4.66 3.36 -13.04
C LEU A 114 -3.87 2.33 -12.22
N THR A 115 -3.50 2.62 -10.96
CA THR A 115 -2.65 1.73 -10.18
C THR A 115 -3.06 1.73 -8.71
N GLU A 116 -3.04 0.56 -8.06
CA GLU A 116 -3.18 0.47 -6.62
C GLU A 116 -1.88 0.94 -5.95
N HIS A 117 -2.01 1.50 -4.75
CA HIS A 117 -0.96 2.22 -4.07
C HIS A 117 -0.95 1.87 -2.58
N TYR A 118 -0.74 0.59 -2.23
CA TYR A 118 -0.65 0.16 -0.83
C TYR A 118 0.52 0.80 -0.09
N SER A 119 1.73 0.71 -0.63
CA SER A 119 2.93 1.34 -0.06
C SER A 119 2.81 2.86 -0.16
N VAL A 120 3.25 3.61 0.85
CA VAL A 120 3.37 5.08 0.73
C VAL A 120 4.61 5.49 -0.09
N LEU A 121 5.51 4.55 -0.36
CA LEU A 121 6.77 4.78 -1.06
C LEU A 121 6.64 4.57 -2.57
N GLY A 122 5.66 3.80 -3.03
CA GLY A 122 5.43 3.59 -4.45
C GLY A 122 4.18 2.77 -4.76
N PRO A 123 3.64 2.90 -5.98
CA PRO A 123 2.49 2.12 -6.43
C PRO A 123 2.87 0.70 -6.83
N GLU A 124 1.90 -0.20 -6.94
CA GLU A 124 2.15 -1.60 -7.30
C GLU A 124 2.68 -1.75 -8.74
N VAL A 125 2.21 -0.89 -9.65
CA VAL A 125 2.69 -0.82 -11.03
C VAL A 125 2.98 0.64 -11.39
N MET A 126 4.18 0.89 -11.92
CA MET A 126 4.68 2.24 -12.27
C MET A 126 4.64 2.54 -13.77
N GLU A 127 4.40 1.54 -14.62
CA GLU A 127 4.49 1.63 -16.06
C GLU A 127 3.22 1.12 -16.73
N GLY A 128 2.82 1.80 -17.81
CA GLY A 128 1.69 1.43 -18.65
C GLY A 128 1.94 0.22 -19.55
N SER A 129 1.04 0.01 -20.52
CA SER A 129 1.13 -1.15 -21.42
C SER A 129 2.31 -1.07 -22.38
N ASP A 130 2.75 0.14 -22.71
CA ASP A 130 3.75 0.40 -23.75
C ASP A 130 5.09 0.84 -23.12
N GLY A 131 5.24 0.67 -21.79
CA GLY A 131 6.46 0.99 -21.02
C GLY A 131 6.58 2.45 -20.57
N GLU A 132 5.58 3.28 -20.88
CA GLU A 132 5.50 4.66 -20.44
C GLU A 132 5.27 4.75 -18.92
N PRO A 133 5.91 5.71 -18.23
CA PRO A 133 5.70 5.87 -16.80
C PRO A 133 4.30 6.43 -16.53
N ILE A 134 3.55 5.76 -15.65
CA ILE A 134 2.26 6.25 -15.14
C ILE A 134 2.39 6.78 -13.71
N ALA A 135 3.40 6.31 -12.96
CA ALA A 135 3.65 6.73 -11.61
C ALA A 135 5.11 6.46 -11.23
N GLN A 136 5.55 6.98 -10.09
CA GLN A 136 6.93 6.90 -9.64
C GLN A 136 6.99 6.66 -8.13
N LYS A 137 8.10 6.09 -7.66
CA LYS A 137 8.41 6.03 -6.22
C LYS A 137 8.60 7.44 -5.65
N ASN A 138 8.26 7.59 -4.36
CA ASN A 138 8.55 8.79 -3.59
C ASN A 138 9.99 8.73 -3.06
N VAL A 139 10.96 8.93 -3.96
CA VAL A 139 12.39 8.86 -3.64
C VAL A 139 12.78 9.86 -2.55
N GLU A 140 12.23 11.07 -2.59
CA GLU A 140 12.49 12.10 -1.56
C GLU A 140 12.10 11.61 -0.16
N PHE A 141 10.93 10.98 -0.02
CA PHE A 141 10.49 10.46 1.27
C PHE A 141 11.33 9.27 1.72
N ILE A 142 11.72 8.37 0.82
CA ILE A 142 12.65 7.27 1.12
C ILE A 142 13.97 7.81 1.66
N GLU A 143 14.59 8.76 0.96
CA GLU A 143 15.85 9.39 1.38
C GLU A 143 15.71 10.00 2.77
N ARG A 144 14.62 10.70 3.03
CA ARG A 144 14.34 11.31 4.34
C ARG A 144 14.22 10.26 5.44
N LEU A 145 13.50 9.16 5.21
CA LEU A 145 13.35 8.09 6.21
C LEU A 145 14.71 7.48 6.58
N LEU A 146 15.58 7.27 5.59
CA LEU A 146 16.90 6.65 5.80
C LEU A 146 17.90 7.55 6.54
N GLN A 147 17.60 8.84 6.70
CA GLN A 147 18.44 9.78 7.46
C GLN A 147 18.24 9.65 8.98
N PHE A 148 17.14 9.06 9.45
CA PHE A 148 16.88 8.94 10.87
C PHE A 148 17.72 7.82 11.52
N ASP A 149 18.02 8.00 12.80
CA ASP A 149 18.68 6.98 13.62
C ASP A 149 17.71 5.86 14.04
N ALA A 150 16.40 6.16 14.05
CA ALA A 150 15.33 5.20 14.29
C ALA A 150 14.08 5.59 13.48
N VAL A 151 13.47 4.61 12.82
CA VAL A 151 12.20 4.74 12.09
C VAL A 151 11.21 3.75 12.69
N ILE A 152 10.16 4.27 13.33
CA ILE A 152 9.13 3.45 13.99
C ILE A 152 7.90 3.41 13.09
N ILE A 153 7.42 2.20 12.78
CA ILE A 153 6.30 1.97 11.86
C ILE A 153 5.14 1.31 12.62
N ALA A 154 3.97 1.92 12.53
CA ALA A 154 2.70 1.47 13.09
C ALA A 154 1.55 1.83 12.14
N GLY A 155 0.37 1.27 12.35
CA GLY A 155 -0.85 1.62 11.60
C GLY A 155 -1.50 0.45 10.88
N GLN A 156 -2.30 0.75 9.87
CA GLN A 156 -3.16 -0.24 9.21
C GLN A 156 -3.12 -0.12 7.67
N ALA A 157 -3.30 -1.22 6.94
CA ALA A 157 -3.40 -2.60 7.44
C ALA A 157 -2.01 -3.30 7.46
N LYS A 158 -1.76 -4.13 8.49
CA LYS A 158 -0.55 -4.96 8.67
C LYS A 158 -0.26 -5.79 7.41
N SER A 159 -1.31 -6.36 6.81
CA SER A 159 -1.22 -7.24 5.64
C SER A 159 -1.09 -6.53 4.28
N HIS A 160 -1.28 -5.20 4.23
CA HIS A 160 -1.31 -4.43 2.97
C HIS A 160 -0.43 -3.17 3.10
N CYS A 161 -1.02 -2.00 3.39
CA CYS A 161 -0.31 -0.72 3.40
C CYS A 161 0.98 -0.75 4.23
N VAL A 162 0.94 -1.35 5.42
CA VAL A 162 2.11 -1.43 6.31
C VAL A 162 3.16 -2.37 5.72
N ALA A 163 2.81 -3.64 5.42
CA ALA A 163 3.75 -4.59 4.87
C ALA A 163 4.35 -4.13 3.52
N TRP A 164 3.58 -3.47 2.65
CA TRP A 164 4.06 -3.04 1.33
C TRP A 164 5.00 -1.84 1.48
N THR A 165 4.69 -0.92 2.41
CA THR A 165 5.61 0.19 2.76
C THR A 165 6.93 -0.34 3.30
N ILE A 166 6.89 -1.34 4.20
CA ILE A 166 8.10 -1.92 4.77
C ILE A 166 8.90 -2.70 3.72
N ASP A 167 8.23 -3.46 2.85
CA ASP A 167 8.88 -4.23 1.79
C ASP A 167 9.59 -3.31 0.79
N ASP A 168 8.94 -2.23 0.35
CA ASP A 168 9.56 -1.23 -0.53
C ASP A 168 10.76 -0.54 0.15
N LEU A 169 10.62 -0.18 1.43
CA LEU A 169 11.72 0.40 2.21
C LEU A 169 12.89 -0.58 2.32
N LEU A 170 12.61 -1.87 2.56
CA LEU A 170 13.61 -2.91 2.69
C LEU A 170 14.34 -3.16 1.36
N GLN A 171 13.64 -3.12 0.23
CA GLN A 171 14.27 -3.21 -1.09
C GLN A 171 15.26 -2.06 -1.32
N ASP A 172 14.86 -0.83 -0.99
CA ASP A 172 15.73 0.35 -1.08
C ASP A 172 16.92 0.27 -0.09
N ILE A 173 16.70 -0.24 1.13
CA ILE A 173 17.76 -0.52 2.12
C ILE A 173 18.78 -1.53 1.56
N HIS A 174 18.31 -2.62 0.95
CA HIS A 174 19.19 -3.66 0.41
C HIS A 174 20.11 -3.18 -0.71
N VAL A 175 19.67 -2.22 -1.51
CA VAL A 175 20.49 -1.61 -2.57
C VAL A 175 21.56 -0.69 -1.98
N ARG A 176 21.30 -0.05 -0.84
CA ARG A 176 22.16 0.99 -0.25
C ARG A 176 23.11 0.45 0.81
N ASP A 177 22.57 -0.02 1.93
CA ASP A 177 23.30 -0.60 3.05
C ASP A 177 22.34 -1.43 3.92
N ARG A 178 22.57 -2.74 3.96
CA ARG A 178 21.74 -3.69 4.72
C ARG A 178 21.65 -3.35 6.21
N LYS A 179 22.65 -2.64 6.77
CA LYS A 179 22.64 -2.24 8.20
C LYS A 179 21.57 -1.20 8.52
N LEU A 180 21.03 -0.49 7.51
CA LEU A 180 19.93 0.45 7.74
C LEU A 180 18.66 -0.26 8.23
N ALA A 181 18.50 -1.57 8.00
CA ALA A 181 17.39 -2.35 8.54
C ALA A 181 17.37 -2.33 10.08
N GLU A 182 18.53 -2.29 10.73
CA GLU A 182 18.69 -2.25 12.20
C GLU A 182 18.13 -0.94 12.82
N ARG A 183 17.78 0.05 11.99
CA ARG A 183 17.15 1.31 12.43
C ARG A 183 15.63 1.28 12.34
N VAL A 184 15.03 0.22 11.80
CA VAL A 184 13.59 0.13 11.56
C VAL A 184 12.93 -0.73 12.65
N TYR A 185 11.93 -0.14 13.30
CA TYR A 185 11.18 -0.74 14.40
C TYR A 185 9.71 -0.88 14.00
N LEU A 186 9.18 -2.09 14.09
CA LEU A 186 7.81 -2.43 13.71
C LEU A 186 6.99 -2.64 14.99
N LEU A 187 6.02 -1.77 15.26
CA LEU A 187 5.15 -1.87 16.44
C LEU A 187 4.03 -2.87 16.19
N GLU A 188 4.27 -4.13 16.53
CA GLU A 188 3.32 -5.22 16.23
C GLU A 188 1.96 -5.00 16.90
N ASP A 189 1.94 -4.57 18.16
CA ASP A 189 0.73 -4.30 18.94
C ASP A 189 0.01 -3.01 18.53
N CYS A 190 0.56 -2.25 17.58
CA CYS A 190 -0.06 -1.09 16.94
C CYS A 190 -0.33 -1.31 15.45
N THR A 191 -0.54 -2.56 15.04
CA THR A 191 -0.94 -2.93 13.69
C THR A 191 -2.03 -4.00 13.72
N SER A 192 -2.83 -4.09 12.66
CA SER A 192 -3.80 -5.19 12.50
C SER A 192 -3.95 -5.58 11.03
N PRO A 193 -4.10 -6.88 10.71
CA PRO A 193 -4.34 -7.33 9.34
C PRO A 193 -5.75 -6.97 8.87
N VAL A 194 -5.96 -7.03 7.55
CA VAL A 194 -7.32 -7.05 6.99
C VAL A 194 -7.96 -8.40 7.28
N VAL A 195 -9.09 -8.38 7.97
CA VAL A 195 -9.94 -9.55 8.22
C VAL A 195 -11.37 -9.20 7.85
N VAL A 196 -11.95 -9.95 6.93
CA VAL A 196 -13.35 -9.82 6.51
C VAL A 196 -14.05 -11.15 6.82
N PRO A 197 -14.86 -11.21 7.89
CA PRO A 197 -15.48 -12.46 8.34
C PRO A 197 -16.22 -13.20 7.22
N GLY A 198 -15.87 -14.48 7.02
CA GLY A 198 -16.47 -15.34 6.00
C GLY A 198 -16.04 -15.05 4.56
N VAL A 199 -15.12 -14.11 4.34
CA VAL A 199 -14.61 -13.74 3.01
C VAL A 199 -13.11 -13.99 2.90
N MET A 200 -12.30 -13.35 3.76
CA MET A 200 -10.84 -13.47 3.73
C MET A 200 -10.22 -13.07 5.07
N ASP A 201 -9.07 -13.66 5.38
CA ASP A 201 -8.29 -13.37 6.58
C ASP A 201 -6.81 -13.38 6.19
N TYR A 202 -6.18 -12.21 6.26
CA TYR A 202 -4.76 -12.03 5.89
C TYR A 202 -3.81 -12.06 7.11
N THR A 203 -4.24 -12.64 8.22
CA THR A 203 -3.43 -12.68 9.45
C THR A 203 -2.12 -13.43 9.22
N ASP A 204 -2.18 -14.60 8.59
CA ASP A 204 -0.99 -15.44 8.37
C ASP A 204 0.02 -14.77 7.42
N GLU A 205 -0.46 -14.11 6.35
CA GLU A 205 0.38 -13.35 5.42
C GLU A 205 1.03 -12.14 6.09
N ALA A 206 0.30 -11.44 6.95
CA ALA A 206 0.82 -10.31 7.72
C ALA A 206 1.93 -10.74 8.67
N ASP A 207 1.71 -11.84 9.40
CA ASP A 207 2.69 -12.38 10.35
C ASP A 207 3.89 -13.00 9.63
N ALA A 208 3.68 -13.61 8.46
CA ALA A 208 4.77 -14.04 7.59
C ALA A 208 5.61 -12.84 7.11
N ALA A 209 4.98 -11.74 6.68
CA ALA A 209 5.69 -10.53 6.26
C ALA A 209 6.55 -9.96 7.39
N PHE A 210 6.00 -9.80 8.60
CA PHE A 210 6.75 -9.31 9.76
C PHE A 210 7.94 -10.21 10.12
N ARG A 211 7.78 -11.54 10.05
CA ARG A 211 8.90 -12.48 10.22
C ARG A 211 9.99 -12.26 9.18
N ARG A 212 9.63 -12.11 7.89
CA ARG A 212 10.63 -11.81 6.83
C ARG A 212 11.38 -10.51 7.10
N PHE A 213 10.69 -9.46 7.57
CA PHE A 213 11.32 -8.18 7.88
C PHE A 213 12.28 -8.28 9.08
N ALA A 214 11.89 -9.04 10.10
CA ALA A 214 12.75 -9.35 11.24
C ALA A 214 14.00 -10.14 10.80
N ASP A 215 13.83 -11.18 9.97
CA ASP A 215 14.93 -11.97 9.39
C ASP A 215 15.88 -11.11 8.54
N ALA A 216 15.37 -10.01 7.98
CA ALA A 216 16.15 -9.04 7.20
C ALA A 216 16.89 -8.00 8.06
N GLY A 217 16.72 -8.02 9.39
CA GLY A 217 17.43 -7.18 10.35
C GLY A 217 16.60 -6.07 11.00
N MET A 218 15.30 -5.97 10.69
CA MET A 218 14.40 -5.03 11.38
C MET A 218 13.98 -5.55 12.76
N HIS A 219 13.47 -4.67 13.62
CA HIS A 219 13.09 -5.01 14.98
C HIS A 219 11.57 -5.01 15.16
N VAL A 220 10.99 -6.17 15.43
CA VAL A 220 9.59 -6.26 15.88
C VAL A 220 9.57 -5.99 17.39
N VAL A 221 8.85 -4.95 17.81
CA VAL A 221 8.81 -4.47 19.19
C VAL A 221 7.38 -4.21 19.63
N ARG A 222 7.16 -4.02 20.94
CA ARG A 222 5.84 -3.75 21.51
C ARG A 222 5.83 -2.44 22.31
N THR A 223 4.70 -1.75 22.30
CA THR A 223 4.51 -0.50 23.07
C THR A 223 4.59 -0.71 24.59
N THR A 224 4.38 -1.94 25.06
CA THR A 224 4.48 -2.30 26.49
C THR A 224 5.92 -2.49 26.98
N GLU A 225 6.90 -2.50 26.07
CA GLU A 225 8.31 -2.65 26.39
C GLU A 225 8.96 -1.26 26.51
N PRO A 226 9.72 -0.98 27.58
CA PRO A 226 10.46 0.28 27.70
C PRO A 226 11.36 0.54 26.49
N LEU A 227 11.42 1.80 26.02
CA LEU A 227 12.23 2.14 24.85
C LEU A 227 13.70 1.72 25.01
N ASP A 228 14.28 1.88 26.20
CA ASP A 228 15.68 1.51 26.48
C ASP A 228 15.95 -0.01 26.41
N SER A 229 14.90 -0.83 26.35
CA SER A 229 15.00 -2.28 26.12
C SER A 229 14.97 -2.68 24.65
N TRP A 230 14.63 -1.76 23.73
CA TRP A 230 14.54 -2.09 22.32
C TRP A 230 15.93 -2.35 21.71
N PRO A 231 16.09 -3.37 20.85
CA PRO A 231 17.40 -3.73 20.31
C PRO A 231 18.04 -2.57 19.54
N GLY A 232 19.28 -2.21 19.88
CA GLY A 232 20.08 -1.25 19.12
C GLY A 232 19.68 0.22 19.23
N ILE A 233 18.59 0.55 19.95
CA ILE A 233 18.13 1.94 20.04
C ILE A 233 19.08 2.80 20.87
N LYS A 234 19.20 4.07 20.49
CA LYS A 234 19.99 5.08 21.21
C LYS A 234 19.06 6.20 21.65
N LEU A 235 18.96 6.41 22.96
CA LEU A 235 18.12 7.44 23.58
C LEU A 235 18.93 8.68 23.98
#